data_AF-A0A374TAV7-F1
#
_entry.id   AF-A0A374TAV7-F1
#
_cell.length_a   1.000
_cell.length_b   1.000
_cell.length_c   1.000
_cell.angle_alpha   90.00
_cell.angle_beta   90.00
_cell.angle_gamma   90.00
#
_symmetry.space_group_name_H-M   'P 1'
#
loop_
_entity.id
_entity.type
_entity.pdbx_description
1 polymer ?
#
loop_
_entity_poly.entity_id
_entity_poly.type
_entity_poly.pdbx_seq_one_letter_code
_entity_poly.pdbx_strand_id
1 'polypeptide(L)'
;MIGMQQVTCNRQIRGDQAVSLGLIEGFLEKFDDISAEWLLRGVGSMYRKEESAGGVEEAISTNMVAEPAPAYRAQPEQDESIWKAKYEAIKECYDMLVSSLGSMRKANVG
;
A
#
# COMPACT_ATOMS: atom_id res chain seq x y z
N MET A 1 13.60 -22.09 17.42
CA MET A 1 12.84 -21.52 18.56
C MET A 1 13.14 -20.03 18.62
N ILE A 2 12.13 -19.17 18.68
CA ILE A 2 12.20 -17.68 18.59
C ILE A 2 12.69 -17.05 19.93
N GLY A 3 13.41 -17.81 20.77
CA GLY A 3 13.87 -17.33 22.09
C GLY A 3 12.76 -16.95 23.08
N MET A 4 11.48 -17.18 22.74
CA MET A 4 10.32 -16.75 23.51
C MET A 4 9.45 -17.93 23.93
N GLN A 5 8.80 -17.80 25.08
CA GLN A 5 7.80 -18.75 25.57
C GLN A 5 6.65 -18.89 24.56
N GLN A 6 6.27 -20.13 24.24
CA GLN A 6 5.25 -20.41 23.24
C GLN A 6 3.90 -19.78 23.58
N VAL A 7 3.53 -19.78 24.86
CA VAL A 7 2.31 -19.13 25.35
C VAL A 7 2.29 -17.63 25.06
N THR A 8 3.42 -16.94 25.18
CA THR A 8 3.56 -15.51 24.87
C THR A 8 3.48 -15.27 23.37
N CYS A 9 4.19 -16.08 22.59
CA CYS A 9 4.15 -16.03 21.13
C CYS A 9 2.71 -16.15 20.60
N ASN A 10 1.97 -17.14 21.10
CA ASN A 10 0.60 -17.40 20.67
C ASN A 10 -0.34 -16.24 21.00
N ARG A 11 -0.19 -15.63 22.18
CA ARG A 11 -1.00 -14.45 22.57
C ARG A 11 -0.72 -13.25 21.67
N GLN A 12 0.55 -13.02 21.31
CA GLN A 12 0.90 -11.94 20.40
C GLN A 12 0.38 -12.17 18.98
N ILE A 13 0.51 -13.39 18.44
CA ILE A 13 0.01 -13.74 17.09
C ILE A 13 -1.51 -13.65 17.02
N ARG A 14 -2.22 -14.03 18.09
CA ARG A 14 -3.69 -13.90 18.17
C ARG A 14 -4.17 -12.46 18.32
N GLY A 15 -3.28 -11.52 18.64
CA GLY A 15 -3.62 -10.13 18.94
C GLY A 15 -4.10 -9.90 20.38
N ASP A 16 -4.01 -10.90 21.27
CA ASP A 16 -4.32 -10.74 22.71
C ASP A 16 -3.28 -9.85 23.42
N GLN A 17 -2.09 -9.73 22.86
CA GLN A 17 -1.01 -8.87 23.32
C GLN A 17 -0.34 -8.15 22.15
N ALA A 18 0.24 -6.98 22.41
CA ALA A 18 1.03 -6.26 21.42
C ALA A 18 2.22 -7.11 20.95
N VAL A 19 2.49 -7.05 19.64
CA VAL A 19 3.62 -7.72 19.01
C VAL A 19 4.92 -7.07 19.50
N SER A 20 5.83 -7.87 20.05
CA SER A 20 7.14 -7.36 20.47
C SER A 20 8.14 -7.38 19.32
N LEU A 21 9.13 -6.47 19.39
CA LEU A 21 10.24 -6.46 18.43
C LEU A 21 10.99 -7.80 18.41
N GLY A 22 11.23 -8.40 19.58
CA GLY A 22 11.91 -9.71 19.65
C GLY A 22 11.14 -10.85 18.97
N LEU A 23 9.80 -10.78 18.88
CA LEU A 23 9.03 -11.73 18.07
C LEU A 23 9.29 -11.50 16.59
N ILE A 24 9.28 -10.25 16.13
CA ILE A 24 9.52 -9.90 14.73
C ILE A 24 10.94 -10.29 14.32
N GLU A 25 11.95 -9.92 15.11
CA GLU A 25 13.36 -10.26 14.85
C GLU A 25 13.55 -11.78 14.80
N GLY A 26 13.10 -12.50 15.82
CA GLY A 26 13.27 -13.95 15.83
C GLY A 26 12.44 -14.68 14.78
N PHE A 27 11.33 -14.09 14.30
CA PHE A 27 10.61 -14.61 13.13
C PHE A 27 11.44 -14.44 11.86
N LEU A 28 11.95 -13.23 11.59
CA LEU A 28 12.76 -12.93 10.40
C LEU A 28 14.12 -13.64 10.40
N GLU A 29 14.69 -13.94 11.56
CA GLU A 29 15.89 -14.78 11.68
C GLU A 29 15.61 -16.27 11.42
N LYS A 30 14.39 -16.74 11.73
CA LYS A 30 14.02 -18.16 11.52
C LYS A 30 13.53 -18.42 10.10
N PHE A 31 12.95 -17.42 9.47
CA PHE A 31 12.46 -17.45 8.10
C PHE A 31 13.20 -16.37 7.29
N ASP A 32 14.46 -16.66 6.98
CA ASP A 32 15.36 -15.78 6.24
C ASP A 32 15.00 -15.66 4.75
N ASP A 33 14.10 -16.51 4.27
CA ASP A 33 13.48 -16.43 2.96
C ASP A 33 12.32 -15.43 2.92
N ILE A 34 11.73 -15.06 4.07
CA ILE A 34 10.59 -14.14 4.13
C ILE A 34 11.04 -12.67 4.09
N SER A 35 10.28 -11.86 3.35
CA SER A 35 10.45 -10.41 3.26
C SER A 35 9.86 -9.68 4.47
N ALA A 36 10.67 -8.85 5.13
CA ALA A 36 10.22 -7.98 6.22
C ALA A 36 9.17 -6.95 5.76
N GLU A 37 9.27 -6.51 4.51
CA GLU A 37 8.34 -5.56 3.90
C GLU A 37 6.94 -6.13 3.77
N TRP A 38 6.86 -7.36 3.29
CA TRP A 38 5.61 -8.07 3.19
C TRP A 38 5.04 -8.37 4.58
N LEU A 39 5.89 -8.81 5.52
CA LEU A 39 5.45 -9.15 6.88
C LEU A 39 4.87 -7.95 7.64
N LEU A 40 5.52 -6.78 7.56
CA LEU A 40 5.16 -5.62 8.38
C LEU A 40 4.18 -4.66 7.69
N ARG A 41 4.26 -4.54 6.36
CA ARG A 41 3.45 -3.59 5.59
C ARG A 41 2.41 -4.26 4.70
N GLY A 42 2.52 -5.57 4.45
CA GLY A 42 1.63 -6.29 3.54
C GLY A 42 1.86 -5.96 2.06
N VAL A 43 3.04 -5.42 1.71
CA VAL A 43 3.37 -4.97 0.35
C VAL A 43 4.53 -5.78 -0.22
N GLY A 44 4.49 -6.06 -1.52
CA GLY A 44 5.56 -6.76 -2.24
C GLY A 44 5.43 -8.29 -2.22
N SER A 45 6.52 -8.97 -2.59
CA SER A 45 6.60 -10.43 -2.60
C SER A 45 6.83 -10.97 -1.18
N MET A 46 6.15 -12.06 -0.83
CA MET A 46 6.31 -12.75 0.45
C MET A 46 7.72 -13.33 0.59
N TYR A 47 8.18 -14.06 -0.44
CA TYR A 47 9.52 -14.61 -0.48
C TYR A 47 10.49 -13.60 -1.09
N ARG A 48 11.69 -13.52 -0.51
CA ARG A 48 12.86 -12.92 -1.16
C ARG A 48 13.13 -13.73 -2.42
N LYS A 49 13.10 -13.08 -3.58
CA LYS A 49 13.53 -13.74 -4.82
C LYS A 49 14.97 -14.20 -4.60
N GLU A 50 15.23 -15.49 -4.77
CA GLU A 50 16.59 -15.99 -4.75
C GLU A 50 17.38 -15.29 -5.87
N GLU A 51 18.26 -14.36 -5.52
CA GLU A 51 19.21 -13.76 -6.46
C GLU A 51 20.43 -14.66 -6.70
N SER A 52 20.35 -15.97 -6.41
CA SER A 52 21.49 -16.88 -6.55
C SER A 52 21.12 -18.25 -7.11
N ALA A 53 20.79 -18.33 -8.40
CA ALA A 53 21.29 -19.38 -9.31
C ALA A 53 20.75 -19.21 -10.75
N GLY A 54 21.52 -18.49 -11.59
CA GLY A 54 21.77 -18.83 -12.99
C GLY A 54 20.66 -18.77 -14.05
N GLY A 55 20.79 -17.80 -14.96
CA GLY A 55 20.65 -18.04 -16.40
C GLY A 55 19.27 -17.89 -17.04
N VAL A 56 18.89 -16.65 -17.33
CA VAL A 56 18.22 -16.32 -18.61
C VAL A 56 18.82 -15.04 -19.18
N GLU A 57 20.10 -15.10 -19.51
CA GLU A 57 20.69 -14.22 -20.53
C GLU A 57 20.58 -14.90 -21.90
N GLU A 58 19.41 -14.79 -22.55
CA GLU A 58 19.25 -14.68 -24.02
C GLU A 58 17.75 -14.78 -24.36
N ALA A 59 17.06 -13.63 -24.43
CA ALA A 59 16.01 -13.37 -25.42
C ALA A 59 15.40 -11.96 -25.29
N ILE A 60 16.12 -10.92 -24.82
CA ILE A 60 15.71 -9.54 -25.13
C ILE A 60 16.96 -8.66 -25.33
N SER A 61 17.79 -9.03 -26.32
CA SER A 61 18.60 -8.03 -27.03
C SER A 61 17.93 -7.80 -28.37
N THR A 62 17.10 -6.76 -28.46
CA THR A 62 17.00 -5.87 -29.62
C THR A 62 16.15 -4.67 -29.18
N ASN A 63 16.84 -3.53 -29.08
CA ASN A 63 16.35 -2.17 -28.89
C ASN A 63 15.94 -1.79 -27.45
N MET A 64 16.79 -1.00 -26.76
CA MET A 64 16.60 0.45 -26.66
C MET A 64 17.89 1.10 -26.17
N VAL A 65 18.25 2.17 -26.87
CA VAL A 65 19.22 3.20 -26.46
C VAL A 65 18.96 3.58 -25.00
N ALA A 66 20.02 3.79 -24.23
CA ALA A 66 19.94 4.30 -22.85
C ALA A 66 19.04 5.54 -22.82
N GLU A 67 17.81 5.36 -22.36
CA GLU A 67 16.94 6.49 -22.07
C GLU A 67 17.55 7.18 -20.84
N PRO A 68 17.96 8.45 -20.93
CA PRO A 68 18.46 9.17 -19.78
C PRO A 68 17.39 9.13 -18.70
N ALA A 69 17.82 8.93 -17.45
CA ALA A 69 16.98 8.89 -16.25
C ALA A 69 15.75 9.80 -16.42
N PRO A 70 14.51 9.32 -16.20
CA PRO A 70 13.34 10.12 -16.43
C PRO A 70 13.42 11.34 -15.52
N ALA A 71 13.86 12.46 -16.08
CA ALA A 71 13.50 13.75 -15.57
C ALA A 71 11.98 13.68 -15.50
N TYR A 72 11.43 13.73 -14.30
CA TYR A 72 10.00 13.93 -14.11
C TYR A 72 9.68 15.24 -14.84
N ARG A 73 9.29 15.16 -16.11
CA ARG A 73 8.63 16.28 -16.75
C ARG A 73 7.27 16.28 -16.14
N ALA A 74 7.09 17.08 -15.10
CA ALA A 74 5.76 17.52 -14.72
C ALA A 74 5.11 18.05 -16.00
N GLN A 75 4.16 17.30 -16.55
CA GLN A 75 3.27 17.78 -17.61
C GLN A 75 2.33 18.75 -16.89
N PRO A 76 2.52 20.08 -16.99
CA PRO A 76 1.98 21.00 -15.99
C PRO A 76 0.47 21.29 -16.14
N GLU A 77 -0.25 20.62 -17.03
CA GLU A 77 -1.53 21.18 -17.49
C GLU A 77 -2.72 20.20 -17.54
N GLN A 78 -2.47 18.91 -17.78
CA GLN A 78 -3.55 17.91 -17.88
C GLN A 78 -3.97 17.37 -16.51
N ASP A 79 -3.03 17.28 -15.56
CA ASP A 79 -3.28 16.67 -14.24
C ASP A 79 -4.11 17.57 -13.32
N GLU A 80 -3.93 18.89 -13.41
CA GLU A 80 -4.76 19.84 -12.66
C GLU A 80 -6.22 19.80 -13.10
N SER A 81 -6.47 19.70 -14.41
CA SER A 81 -7.82 19.66 -14.97
C SER A 81 -8.57 18.40 -14.52
N ILE A 82 -7.88 17.26 -14.48
CA ILE A 82 -8.46 15.98 -14.04
C ILE A 82 -8.80 16.04 -12.55
N TRP A 83 -7.90 16.56 -11.70
CA TRP A 83 -8.14 16.63 -10.27
C TRP A 83 -9.21 17.66 -9.91
N LYS A 84 -9.22 18.84 -10.57
CA LYS A 84 -10.27 19.85 -10.42
C LYS A 84 -11.65 19.31 -10.82
N ALA A 85 -11.74 18.60 -11.95
CA ALA A 85 -13.00 17.98 -12.37
C ALA A 85 -13.52 16.95 -11.36
N LYS A 86 -12.63 16.12 -10.80
CA LYS A 86 -12.99 15.16 -9.75
C LYS A 86 -13.46 15.86 -8.47
N TYR A 87 -12.78 16.94 -8.08
CA TYR A 87 -13.14 17.72 -6.90
C TYR A 87 -14.51 18.41 -7.06
N GLU A 88 -14.76 19.06 -8.20
CA GLU A 88 -16.04 19.73 -8.46
C GLU A 88 -17.20 18.74 -8.50
N ALA A 89 -17.03 17.56 -9.12
CA ALA A 89 -18.06 16.52 -9.12
C ALA A 89 -18.44 16.06 -7.69
N ILE A 90 -17.47 15.97 -6.79
CA ILE A 90 -17.70 15.61 -5.39
C ILE A 90 -18.42 16.76 -4.65
N LYS A 91 -18.02 18.00 -4.92
CA LYS A 91 -18.62 19.19 -4.31
C LYS A 91 -20.07 19.38 -4.74
N GLU A 92 -20.40 19.19 -6.01
CA GLU A 92 -21.77 19.23 -6.51
C GLU A 92 -22.65 18.14 -5.87
N CYS A 93 -22.12 16.93 -5.71
CA CYS A 93 -22.82 15.86 -4.99
C CYS A 93 -23.13 16.26 -3.54
N TYR A 94 -22.18 16.90 -2.86
CA TYR A 94 -22.36 17.40 -1.50
C TYR A 94 -23.41 18.52 -1.42
N ASP A 95 -23.34 19.52 -2.30
CA ASP A 95 -24.28 20.64 -2.32
C ASP A 95 -25.71 20.19 -2.64
N MET A 96 -25.87 19.19 -3.51
CA MET A 96 -27.15 18.55 -3.82
C MET A 96 -27.75 17.85 -2.57
N LEU A 97 -26.94 17.09 -1.83
CA LEU A 97 -27.36 16.45 -0.59
C LEU A 97 -27.76 17.48 0.47
N VAL A 98 -26.95 18.52 0.66
CA VAL A 98 -27.23 19.60 1.62
C VAL A 98 -28.51 20.36 1.25
N SER A 99 -28.73 20.63 -0.04
CA SER A 99 -29.94 21.29 -0.53
C SER A 99 -31.19 20.43 -0.36
N SER A 100 -31.08 19.12 -0.60
CA SER A 100 -32.16 18.15 -0.34
C SER A 100 -32.52 18.09 1.15
N LEU A 101 -31.51 18.03 2.03
CA LEU A 101 -31.69 18.07 3.48
C LEU A 101 -32.22 19.43 4.00
N GLY A 102 -31.87 20.53 3.34
CA GLY A 102 -32.38 21.87 3.66
C GLY A 102 -33.86 22.05 3.29
N SER A 103 -34.29 21.45 2.17
CA SER A 103 -35.70 21.44 1.74
C SER A 103 -36.60 20.66 2.71
N MET A 104 -36.10 19.52 3.23
CA MET A 104 -36.83 18.73 4.23
C MET A 104 -37.10 19.48 5.56
N ARG A 105 -36.25 20.44 5.96
CA ARG A 105 -36.47 21.23 7.18
C ARG A 105 -37.59 22.27 7.06
N LYS A 106 -37.98 22.70 5.85
CA LYS A 106 -39.07 23.67 5.65
C LYS A 106 -40.46 23.04 5.57
N ALA A 107 -40.55 21.73 5.29
CA ALA A 107 -41.84 21.03 5.15
C ALA A 107 -42.47 20.57 6.47
N ASN A 108 -41.74 20.62 7.60
CA ASN A 108 -42.22 20.13 8.91
C ASN A 108 -42.59 21.26 9.91
N VAL A 109 -43.10 22.39 9.40
CA VAL A 109 -43.78 23.40 10.21
C VAL A 109 -45.23 23.50 9.73
N GLY A 110 -46.07 22.63 10.28
CA GLY A 110 -47.51 22.56 10.11
C GLY A 110 -48.12 21.69 11.19
#